data_AF-A0A4R5QDU8-F1
#
_entry.id   AF-A0A4R5QDU8-F1
#
_cell.length_a   1.000
_cell.length_b   1.000
_cell.length_c   1.000
_cell.angle_alpha   90.00
_cell.angle_beta   90.00
_cell.angle_gamma   90.00
#
_symmetry.space_group_name_H-M   'P 1'
#
loop_
_entity.id
_entity.type
_entity.pdbx_description
1 polymer ?
#
loop_
_entity_poly.entity_id
_entity_poly.type
_entity_poly.pdbx_seq_one_letter_code
_entity_poly.pdbx_strand_id
1 'polypeptide(L)' 'MSISTEPRLADPDAFYAALMEAHRGLDEAASRRLDAALVILLANQLGDAAAAEAIRLAREAVAGPLGGTG' A
#
# COMPACT_ATOMS: atom_id res chain seq x y z
N MET A 1 11.35 2.22 15.17
CA MET A 1 11.21 0.78 14.83
C MET A 1 11.26 0.69 13.31
N SER A 2 12.16 -0.11 12.73
CA SER A 2 12.33 -0.18 11.28
C SER A 2 11.33 -1.19 10.70
N ILE A 3 10.49 -0.76 9.76
CA ILE A 3 9.70 -1.69 8.95
C ILE A 3 10.64 -2.28 7.89
N SER A 4 10.60 -3.61 7.69
CA SER A 4 11.35 -4.23 6.59
C SER A 4 10.61 -3.95 5.28
N THR A 5 11.32 -3.40 4.30
CA THR A 5 10.84 -3.20 2.91
C THR A 5 11.05 -4.43 2.04
N GLU A 6 11.51 -5.54 2.61
CA GLU A 6 11.67 -6.80 1.88
C GLU A 6 10.27 -7.38 1.54
N PRO A 7 10.08 -7.94 0.34
CA PRO A 7 8.82 -8.57 -0.01
C PRO A 7 8.57 -9.78 0.89
N ARG A 8 7.62 -9.64 1.83
CA ARG A 8 7.20 -10.72 2.75
C ARG A 8 5.92 -11.43 2.31
N LEU A 9 5.32 -10.99 1.19
CA LEU A 9 4.16 -11.66 0.62
C LEU A 9 4.62 -13.01 0.07
N ALA A 10 4.02 -14.09 0.58
CA ALA A 10 4.29 -15.44 0.10
C ALA A 10 3.90 -15.62 -1.38
N ASP A 11 2.89 -14.87 -1.82
CA ASP A 11 2.44 -14.83 -3.21
C ASP A 11 2.03 -13.38 -3.56
N PRO A 12 2.96 -12.57 -4.09
CA PRO A 12 2.67 -11.21 -4.52
C PRO A 12 1.60 -11.15 -5.61
N ASP A 13 1.61 -12.09 -6.56
CA ASP A 13 0.71 -12.11 -7.70
C ASP A 13 -0.74 -12.37 -7.25
N ALA A 14 -0.94 -13.32 -6.33
CA ALA A 14 -2.25 -13.57 -5.74
C ALA A 14 -2.78 -12.35 -4.95
N PHE A 15 -1.91 -11.64 -4.23
CA PHE A 15 -2.29 -10.42 -3.54
C PHE A 15 -2.71 -9.31 -4.52
N TYR A 16 -1.91 -9.07 -5.58
CA TYR A 16 -2.25 -8.10 -6.61
C TYR A 16 -3.55 -8.46 -7.33
N ALA A 17 -3.75 -9.73 -7.67
CA ALA A 17 -5.00 -10.20 -8.26
C ALA A 17 -6.20 -9.91 -7.33
N ALA A 18 -6.10 -10.26 -6.05
CA ALA A 18 -7.16 -9.97 -5.08
C ALA A 18 -7.46 -8.47 -4.95
N LEU A 19 -6.43 -7.61 -4.99
CA LEU A 19 -6.60 -6.16 -4.97
C LEU A 19 -7.32 -5.66 -6.22
N MET A 20 -6.92 -6.12 -7.40
CA MET A 20 -7.58 -5.77 -8.67
C MET A 20 -9.03 -6.23 -8.72
N GLU A 21 -9.31 -7.43 -8.22
CA GLU A 21 -10.68 -7.93 -8.11
C GLU A 21 -11.53 -7.06 -7.18
N ALA A 22 -10.95 -6.60 -6.06
CA ALA A 22 -11.65 -5.73 -5.11
C ALA A 22 -12.03 -4.37 -5.70
N HIS A 23 -11.25 -3.86 -6.67
CA HIS A 23 -11.53 -2.63 -7.41
C HIS A 23 -12.53 -2.80 -8.56
N ARG A 24 -12.86 -4.03 -8.97
CA ARG A 24 -13.70 -4.29 -10.14
C ARG A 24 -15.11 -3.70 -9.97
N GLY A 25 -15.52 -2.85 -10.92
CA GLY A 25 -16.84 -2.24 -10.94
C GLY A 25 -16.99 -1.03 -10.00
N LEU A 26 -15.92 -0.62 -9.33
CA LEU A 26 -15.88 0.61 -8.55
C LEU A 26 -15.56 1.81 -9.45
N ASP A 27 -16.18 2.95 -9.17
CA ASP A 27 -15.73 4.23 -9.70
C ASP A 27 -14.45 4.70 -8.97
N GLU A 28 -13.81 5.75 -9.50
CA GLU A 28 -12.57 6.30 -8.94
C GLU A 28 -12.71 6.73 -7.47
N ALA A 29 -13.88 7.25 -7.08
CA ALA A 29 -14.11 7.70 -5.71
C ALA A 29 -14.26 6.51 -4.75
N ALA A 30 -14.95 5.46 -5.16
CA ALA A 30 -15.12 4.23 -4.41
C ALA A 30 -13.80 3.44 -4.33
N SER A 31 -13.04 3.38 -5.42
CA SER A 31 -11.69 2.82 -5.49
C SER A 31 -10.76 3.48 -4.44
N ARG A 32 -10.72 4.82 -4.39
CA ARG A 32 -9.96 5.55 -3.36
C ARG A 32 -10.41 5.26 -1.93
N ARG A 33 -11.73 5.11 -1.71
CA ARG A 33 -12.26 4.74 -0.38
C ARG A 33 -11.84 3.32 0.01
N LEU A 34 -11.81 2.39 -0.93
CA LEU A 34 -11.32 1.03 -0.71
C LEU A 34 -9.84 1.05 -0.31
N ASP A 35 -9.00 1.78 -1.04
CA ASP A 35 -7.58 1.89 -0.73
C ASP A 35 -7.34 2.51 0.65
N ALA A 36 -8.07 3.59 0.99
CA ALA A 36 -7.98 4.21 2.31
C ALA A 36 -8.40 3.25 3.44
N ALA A 37 -9.48 2.49 3.24
CA ALA A 37 -9.93 1.49 4.21
C ALA A 37 -8.89 0.37 4.37
N LEU A 38 -8.31 -0.11 3.27
CA LEU A 38 -7.25 -1.12 3.30
C LEU A 38 -6.02 -0.63 4.07
N VAL A 39 -5.57 0.60 3.83
CA VAL A 39 -4.44 1.22 4.55
C VAL A 39 -4.71 1.26 6.05
N ILE A 40 -5.90 1.68 6.48
CA ILE A 40 -6.26 1.74 7.91
C ILE A 40 -6.28 0.34 8.52
N LEU A 41 -6.85 -0.65 7.83
CA LEU A 41 -6.89 -2.04 8.31
C LEU A 41 -5.48 -2.62 8.47
N LEU A 42 -4.57 -2.36 7.53
CA LEU A 42 -3.17 -2.81 7.63
C LEU A 42 -2.42 -2.08 8.74
N ALA A 43 -2.64 -0.76 8.89
CA ALA A 43 -2.05 0.03 9.98
C ALA A 43 -2.46 -0.51 11.35
N ASN A 44 -3.72 -0.93 11.52
CA ASN A 44 -4.20 -1.54 12.76
C ASN A 44 -3.46 -2.84 13.12
N GLN A 45 -2.99 -3.60 12.12
CA GLN A 45 -2.21 -4.83 12.37
C GLN A 45 -0.72 -4.54 12.68
N LEU A 46 -0.19 -3.44 12.15
CA LEU A 46 1.21 -3.02 12.30
C LEU A 46 1.46 -2.25 13.62
N GLY A 47 0.46 -1.51 14.09
CA GLY A 47 0.57 -0.58 15.22
C GLY A 47 1.11 0.80 14.82
N ASP A 48 0.82 1.81 15.65
CA ASP A 48 0.98 3.24 15.32
C ASP A 48 2.39 3.62 14.84
N ALA A 49 3.43 3.16 15.54
CA ALA A 49 4.81 3.51 15.22
C ALA A 49 5.28 2.94 13.87
N ALA A 50 4.85 1.71 13.53
CA ALA A 50 5.16 1.09 12.24
C ALA A 50 4.32 1.69 11.11
N ALA A 51 3.06 2.04 11.38
CA ALA A 51 2.19 2.74 10.42
C ALA A 51 2.75 4.13 10.05
N ALA A 52 3.21 4.91 11.03
CA ALA A 52 3.83 6.22 10.78
C ALA A 52 5.09 6.11 9.91
N GLU A 53 5.92 5.09 10.16
CA GLU A 53 7.12 4.83 9.36
C GLU A 53 6.77 4.39 7.92
N ALA A 54 5.72 3.57 7.75
CA ALA A 54 5.24 3.16 6.43
C ALA A 54 4.76 4.37 5.60
N ILE A 55 4.06 5.32 6.23
CA ILE A 55 3.63 6.56 5.57
C ILE A 55 4.84 7.40 5.12
N ARG A 56 5.88 7.52 5.96
CA ARG A 56 7.12 8.23 5.62
C ARG A 56 7.79 7.59 4.39
N LEU A 57 7.96 6.27 4.40
CA LEU A 57 8.59 5.52 3.31
C LEU A 57 7.77 5.57 2.02
N ALA A 58 6.44 5.47 2.10
CA ALA A 58 5.57 5.63 0.93
C ALA A 58 5.70 7.01 0.29
N ARG A 59 5.82 8.07 1.10
CA ARG A 59 6.05 9.44 0.60
C ARG A 59 7.41 9.57 -0.08
N GLU A 60 8.44 8.95 0.46
CA GLU A 60 9.78 8.92 -0.14
C GLU A 60 9.80 8.15 -1.46
N ALA A 61 9.09 7.02 -1.56
CA ALA A 61 8.99 6.24 -2.79
C ALA A 61 8.36 7.04 -3.95
N VAL A 62 7.37 7.90 -3.65
CA VAL A 62 6.76 8.81 -4.63
C VAL A 62 7.67 10.00 -4.96
N ALA A 63 8.50 10.45 -4.02
CA ALA A 63 9.40 11.60 -4.19
C ALA A 63 10.77 11.25 -4.82
N GLY A 64 11.21 9.99 -4.74
CA GLY A 64 12.41 9.49 -5.38
C GLY A 64 12.26 9.31 -6.91
N PRO A 65 13.33 8.94 -7.64
CA PRO A 65 13.31 8.83 -9.10
C PRO A 65 12.58 7.56 -9.59
N LEU A 66 11.31 7.42 -9.22
CA LEU A 66 10.32 6.68 -9.99
C LEU A 66 9.50 7.63 -10.89
N GLY A 67 9.79 8.94 -10.84
CA GLY A 67 9.34 9.96 -11.78
C GLY A 67 10.41 10.39 -12.81
N GLY A 68 11.45 9.58 -13.01
CA GLY A 68 12.53 9.90 -13.94
C GLY A 68 13.32 8.66 -14.37
N THR A 69 12.90 8.05 -15.48
CA THR A 69 13.74 7.55 -16.59
C THR A 69 12.85 6.85 -17.62
N GLY A 70 12.79 7.42 -18.83
CA GLY A 70 12.11 6.85 -20.00
C GLY A 70 11.10 7.78 -20.63
#